data_AF-A0A961IHY9-F1
#
_entry.id   AF-A0A961IHY9-F1
#
_cell.length_a   1.000
_cell.length_b   1.000
_cell.length_c   1.000
_cell.angle_alpha   90.00
_cell.angle_beta   90.00
_cell.angle_gamma   90.00
#
_symmetry.space_group_name_H-M   'P 1'
#
loop_
_entity.id
_entity.type
_entity.pdbx_description
1 polymer ?
#
loop_
_entity_poly.entity_id
_entity_poly.type
_entity_poly.pdbx_seq_one_letter_code
_entity_poly.pdbx_strand_id
1 'polypeptide(L)'
;GGLRNTDLLLLAILAGWGEELLFRGFLQPLAADYTGPIVAIIITNILFGLAHLITPAYAIIAALVGAYLGWLMLRFDNLAVPIIIHALYDYCALLFFLRVVHRNSPVPMPRSAAKDNEPDNEGD
;
A
#
# COMPACT_ATOMS: atom_id res chain seq x y z
N GLY A 1 -16.53 12.86 3.62
CA GLY A 1 -15.69 12.68 4.83
C GLY A 1 -14.49 11.89 4.44
N GLY A 2 -13.29 12.46 4.57
CA GLY A 2 -12.04 11.74 4.27
C GLY A 2 -11.72 10.72 5.36
N LEU A 3 -10.95 9.68 4.99
CA LEU A 3 -10.36 8.77 5.97
C LEU A 3 -9.49 9.57 6.94
N ARG A 4 -9.73 9.39 8.24
CA ARG A 4 -8.92 10.03 9.28
C ARG A 4 -7.57 9.33 9.36
N ASN A 5 -6.55 10.02 9.87
CA ASN A 5 -5.22 9.42 10.08
C ASN A 5 -5.29 8.11 10.91
N THR A 6 -6.25 8.02 11.84
CA THR A 6 -6.51 6.81 12.62
C THR A 6 -6.99 5.64 11.74
N ASP A 7 -7.86 5.91 10.76
CA ASP A 7 -8.41 4.87 9.89
C ASP A 7 -7.28 4.29 9.00
N LEU A 8 -6.36 5.15 8.53
CA LEU A 8 -5.17 4.74 7.77
C LEU A 8 -4.18 3.91 8.61
N LEU A 9 -3.99 4.31 9.87
CA LEU A 9 -3.13 3.59 10.79
C LEU A 9 -3.67 2.18 11.07
N LEU A 10 -4.98 2.07 11.32
CA LEU A 10 -5.64 0.78 11.53
C LEU A 10 -5.55 -0.10 10.29
N LEU A 11 -5.78 0.47 9.10
CA LEU A 11 -5.66 -0.27 7.84
C LEU A 11 -4.23 -0.81 7.65
N ALA A 12 -3.21 0.02 7.86
CA ALA A 12 -1.81 -0.37 7.71
C ALA A 12 -1.39 -1.45 8.73
N ILE A 13 -1.86 -1.35 9.98
CA ILE A 13 -1.60 -2.38 11.00
C ILE A 13 -2.25 -3.71 10.61
N LEU A 14 -3.52 -3.68 10.19
CA LEU A 14 -4.24 -4.89 9.81
C LEU A 14 -3.65 -5.55 8.56
N ALA A 15 -3.27 -4.76 7.56
CA ALA A 15 -2.60 -5.23 6.35
C ALA A 15 -1.25 -5.86 6.70
N GLY A 16 -0.36 -5.11 7.35
CA GLY A 16 0.95 -5.63 7.74
C GLY A 16 0.85 -6.88 8.63
N TRP A 17 -0.09 -6.92 9.58
CA TRP A 17 -0.27 -8.09 10.43
C TRP A 17 -0.75 -9.32 9.64
N GLY A 18 -1.80 -9.17 8.84
CA GLY A 18 -2.40 -10.27 8.08
C GLY A 18 -1.47 -10.81 6.99
N GLU A 19 -0.82 -9.92 6.25
CA GLU A 19 0.08 -10.29 5.17
C GLU A 19 1.36 -10.95 5.71
N GLU A 20 1.97 -10.41 6.76
CA GLU A 20 3.17 -11.05 7.32
C GLU A 20 2.86 -12.40 7.97
N LEU A 21 1.71 -12.56 8.62
CA LEU A 21 1.29 -13.87 9.14
C LEU A 21 1.18 -14.91 8.01
N LEU A 22 0.55 -14.55 6.90
CA LEU A 22 0.39 -15.45 5.77
C LEU A 22 1.74 -15.74 5.09
N PHE A 23 2.48 -14.72 4.71
CA PHE A 23 3.67 -14.90 3.88
C PHE A 23 4.88 -15.37 4.71
N ARG A 24 5.13 -14.78 5.88
CA ARG A 24 6.36 -15.04 6.68
C ARG A 24 6.08 -16.02 7.81
N GLY A 25 4.87 -16.02 8.36
CA GLY A 25 4.45 -16.97 9.39
C GLY A 25 4.08 -18.35 8.85
N PHE A 26 3.60 -18.45 7.60
CA PHE A 26 3.10 -19.70 7.05
C PHE A 26 3.77 -20.11 5.72
N LEU A 27 3.64 -19.32 4.66
CA LEU A 27 4.08 -19.73 3.31
C LEU A 27 5.61 -19.86 3.18
N GLN A 28 6.38 -18.94 3.77
CA GLN A 28 7.84 -18.96 3.68
C GLN A 28 8.44 -20.13 4.46
N PRO A 29 8.05 -20.41 5.72
CA PRO A 29 8.46 -21.63 6.42
C PRO A 29 8.06 -22.89 5.65
N LEU A 30 6.81 -22.96 5.18
CA LEU A 30 6.33 -24.10 4.39
C LEU A 30 7.18 -24.35 3.14
N ALA A 31 7.50 -23.30 2.39
CA ALA A 31 8.36 -23.42 1.22
C ALA A 31 9.82 -23.77 1.60
N ALA A 32 10.29 -23.29 2.75
CA ALA A 32 11.65 -23.56 3.23
C ALA A 32 11.85 -25.04 3.60
N ASP A 33 10.82 -25.71 4.11
CA ASP A 33 10.84 -27.15 4.41
C ASP A 33 11.16 -28.01 3.18
N TYR A 34 10.78 -27.55 1.98
CA TYR A 34 11.02 -28.28 0.72
C TYR A 34 12.20 -27.77 -0.10
N THR A 35 12.56 -26.49 0.03
CA THR A 35 13.49 -25.83 -0.91
C THR A 35 14.69 -25.15 -0.24
N GLY A 36 14.68 -25.03 1.08
CA GLY A 36 15.62 -24.23 1.84
C GLY A 36 15.25 -22.74 1.91
N PRO A 37 15.84 -22.00 2.86
CA PRO A 37 15.36 -20.67 3.26
C PRO A 37 15.50 -19.59 2.17
N ILE A 38 16.56 -19.64 1.36
CA ILE A 38 16.80 -18.64 0.31
C ILE A 38 15.81 -18.81 -0.84
N VAL A 39 15.59 -20.05 -1.29
CA VAL A 39 14.65 -20.35 -2.38
C VAL A 39 13.21 -20.06 -1.94
N ALA A 40 12.88 -20.35 -0.68
CA ALA A 40 11.59 -20.00 -0.09
C ALA A 40 11.29 -18.49 -0.14
N ILE A 41 12.27 -17.64 0.15
CA ILE A 41 12.12 -16.17 -0.01
C ILE A 41 11.79 -15.84 -1.45
N ILE A 42 12.51 -16.41 -2.43
CA ILE A 42 12.26 -16.10 -3.84
C ILE A 42 10.84 -16.50 -4.25
N ILE A 43 10.43 -17.74 -3.95
CA ILE A 43 9.11 -18.27 -4.31
C ILE A 43 7.99 -17.44 -3.69
N THR A 44 8.04 -17.22 -2.37
CA THR A 44 6.98 -16.52 -1.65
C THR A 44 6.86 -15.06 -2.05
N ASN A 45 7.96 -14.41 -2.46
CA ASN A 45 7.92 -13.02 -2.89
C ASN A 45 7.56 -12.83 -4.36
N ILE A 46 7.75 -13.85 -5.20
CA ILE A 46 7.07 -13.89 -6.51
C ILE A 46 5.55 -13.94 -6.29
N LEU A 47 5.07 -14.82 -5.41
CA LEU A 47 3.63 -14.90 -5.08
C LEU A 47 3.12 -13.58 -4.47
N PHE A 48 3.91 -12.95 -3.60
CA PHE A 48 3.58 -11.65 -3.01
C PHE A 48 3.45 -10.57 -4.08
N GLY A 49 4.41 -10.47 -5.01
CA GLY A 49 4.35 -9.53 -6.12
C GLY A 49 3.14 -9.76 -7.02
N LEU A 50 2.80 -11.03 -7.30
CA LEU A 50 1.61 -11.40 -8.07
C LEU A 50 0.30 -11.02 -7.37
N ALA A 51 0.23 -11.16 -6.03
CA ALA A 51 -0.91 -10.70 -5.25
C ALA A 51 -1.09 -9.17 -5.33
N HIS A 52 -0.04 -8.44 -5.66
CA HIS A 52 0.01 -6.98 -5.79
C HIS A 52 0.04 -6.49 -7.25
N LEU A 53 -0.46 -7.29 -8.20
CA LEU A 53 -0.39 -6.96 -9.63
C LEU A 53 -1.43 -5.91 -10.07
N ILE A 54 -1.22 -4.66 -9.66
CA ILE A 54 -1.97 -3.48 -10.16
C ILE A 54 -1.29 -2.94 -11.43
N THR A 55 0.04 -2.83 -11.38
CA THR A 55 0.91 -2.55 -12.54
C THR A 55 2.14 -3.44 -12.44
N PRO A 56 2.82 -3.74 -13.56
CA PRO A 56 4.06 -4.54 -13.52
C PRO A 56 5.12 -3.93 -12.60
N ALA A 57 5.27 -2.59 -12.64
CA ALA A 57 6.22 -1.89 -11.77
C ALA A 57 5.86 -2.04 -10.28
N TYR A 58 4.57 -1.90 -9.92
CA TYR A 58 4.13 -2.06 -8.54
C TYR A 58 4.33 -3.50 -8.04
N ALA A 59 4.04 -4.52 -8.85
CA ALA A 59 4.29 -5.91 -8.52
C ALA A 59 5.78 -6.20 -8.27
N ILE A 60 6.67 -5.65 -9.10
CA ILE A 60 8.12 -5.80 -8.92
C ILE A 60 8.57 -5.13 -7.62
N ILE A 61 8.12 -3.91 -7.35
CA ILE A 61 8.44 -3.21 -6.10
C ILE A 61 7.93 -3.99 -4.88
N ALA A 62 6.69 -4.47 -4.93
CA ALA A 62 6.09 -5.28 -3.87
C ALA A 62 6.89 -6.57 -3.62
N ALA A 63 7.31 -7.28 -4.68
CA ALA A 63 8.16 -8.46 -4.56
C ALA A 63 9.52 -8.14 -3.92
N LEU A 64 10.16 -7.02 -4.27
CA LEU A 64 11.45 -6.62 -3.71
C LEU A 64 11.35 -6.21 -2.24
N VAL A 65 10.35 -5.39 -1.88
CA VAL A 65 10.06 -5.04 -0.48
C VAL A 65 9.74 -6.31 0.30
N GLY A 66 8.93 -7.18 -0.27
CA GLY A 66 8.59 -8.44 0.36
C GLY A 66 9.83 -9.33 0.59
N ALA A 67 10.75 -9.40 -0.37
CA ALA A 67 11.98 -10.18 -0.24
C ALA A 67 12.86 -9.63 0.89
N TYR A 68 12.90 -8.31 1.04
CA TYR A 68 13.56 -7.66 2.17
C TYR A 68 12.91 -8.03 3.51
N LEU A 69 11.58 -8.01 3.62
CA LEU A 69 10.86 -8.45 4.83
C LEU A 69 11.08 -9.94 5.13
N GLY A 70 11.10 -10.78 4.09
CA GLY A 70 11.42 -12.21 4.21
C GLY A 70 12.85 -12.45 4.71
N TRP A 71 13.81 -11.64 4.27
CA TRP A 71 15.19 -11.66 4.78
C TRP A 71 15.27 -11.19 6.24
N LEU A 72 14.52 -10.15 6.63
CA LEU A 72 14.45 -9.70 8.02
C LEU A 72 13.89 -10.78 8.94
N MET A 73 12.85 -11.49 8.50
CA MET A 73 12.32 -12.64 9.24
C MET A 73 13.41 -13.68 9.49
N LEU A 74 14.19 -14.07 8.46
CA LEU A 74 15.30 -15.01 8.64
C LEU A 74 16.42 -14.46 9.53
N ARG A 75 16.72 -13.17 9.43
CA ARG A 75 17.85 -12.55 10.13
C ARG A 75 17.61 -12.41 11.63
N PHE A 76 16.38 -12.07 12.00
CA PHE A 76 15.97 -11.75 13.37
C PHE A 76 15.15 -12.86 14.04
N ASP A 77 14.65 -13.82 13.28
CA ASP A 77 13.79 -14.91 13.75
C ASP A 77 12.63 -14.41 14.63
N ASN A 78 12.01 -13.32 14.19
CA ASN A 78 10.98 -12.63 14.95
C ASN A 78 9.97 -11.98 14.00
N LEU A 79 8.74 -12.52 13.98
CA LEU A 79 7.67 -12.07 13.11
C LEU A 79 7.21 -10.63 13.40
N ALA A 80 7.42 -10.13 14.62
CA ALA A 80 7.08 -8.75 14.96
C ALA A 80 7.90 -7.73 14.15
N VAL A 81 9.14 -8.09 13.77
CA VAL A 81 10.04 -7.21 13.00
C VAL A 81 9.44 -6.87 11.62
N PRO A 82 9.13 -7.85 10.73
CA PRO A 82 8.51 -7.54 9.46
C PRO A 82 7.11 -6.94 9.62
N ILE A 83 6.31 -7.34 10.62
CA ILE A 83 4.96 -6.76 10.86
C ILE A 83 5.06 -5.25 11.09
N ILE A 84 5.93 -4.81 12.00
CA ILE A 84 6.07 -3.40 12.36
C ILE A 84 6.58 -2.60 11.16
N ILE A 85 7.57 -3.14 10.43
CA ILE A 85 8.17 -2.46 9.28
C ILE A 85 7.15 -2.33 8.14
N HIS A 86 6.39 -3.39 7.86
CA HIS A 86 5.35 -3.37 6.83
C HIS A 86 4.24 -2.37 7.18
N ALA A 87 3.69 -2.44 8.40
CA ALA A 87 2.65 -1.52 8.84
C ALA A 87 3.12 -0.05 8.81
N LEU A 88 4.38 0.22 9.17
CA LEU A 88 4.94 1.58 9.10
C LEU A 88 5.09 2.04 7.65
N TYR A 89 5.57 1.17 6.76
CA TYR A 89 5.69 1.45 5.33
C TYR A 89 4.33 1.80 4.72
N ASP A 90 3.31 0.97 4.95
CA ASP A 90 1.96 1.17 4.44
C ASP A 90 1.34 2.45 4.98
N TYR A 91 1.50 2.71 6.28
CA TYR A 91 0.99 3.94 6.88
C TYR A 91 1.62 5.18 6.21
N CYS A 92 2.94 5.19 6.02
CA CYS A 92 3.64 6.27 5.33
C CYS A 92 3.20 6.41 3.87
N ALA A 93 3.07 5.29 3.15
CA ALA A 93 2.67 5.26 1.75
C ALA A 93 1.23 5.77 1.55
N LEU A 94 0.28 5.30 2.35
CA LEU A 94 -1.11 5.74 2.33
C LEU A 94 -1.25 7.22 2.68
N LEU A 95 -0.51 7.68 3.69
CA LEU A 95 -0.47 9.09 4.08
C LEU A 95 0.10 9.98 2.96
N PHE A 96 1.19 9.55 2.32
CA PHE A 96 1.78 10.28 1.20
C PHE A 96 0.82 10.32 0.01
N PHE A 97 0.26 9.17 -0.37
CA PHE A 97 -0.68 9.06 -1.48
C PHE A 97 -1.90 9.96 -1.28
N LEU A 98 -2.54 9.92 -0.10
CA LEU A 98 -3.71 10.76 0.17
C LEU A 98 -3.39 12.26 0.13
N ARG A 99 -2.22 12.68 0.64
CA ARG A 99 -1.79 14.09 0.56
C ARG A 99 -1.53 14.54 -0.87
N VAL A 100 -0.88 13.70 -1.68
CA VAL A 100 -0.60 14.00 -3.09
C VAL A 100 -1.90 14.09 -3.90
N VAL A 101 -2.83 13.16 -3.70
CA VAL A 101 -4.14 13.16 -4.38
C VAL A 101 -4.99 14.36 -3.97
N HIS A 102 -5.06 14.69 -2.68
CA HIS A 102 -5.82 15.86 -2.22
C HIS A 102 -5.27 17.18 -2.77
N ARG A 103 -3.94 17.32 -2.85
CA ARG A 103 -3.30 18.51 -3.41
C ARG A 103 -3.66 18.75 -4.88
N ASN A 104 -3.92 17.68 -5.63
CA ASN A 104 -4.17 17.74 -7.06
C ASN A 104 -5.68 17.79 -7.42
N SER A 105 -6.57 17.93 -6.43
CA SER A 105 -8.01 18.08 -6.70
C SER A 105 -8.33 19.52 -7.13
N PRO A 106 -8.99 19.75 -8.28
CA PRO A 106 -9.31 21.11 -8.74
C PRO A 106 -10.22 21.82 -7.73
N VAL A 107 -9.89 23.07 -7.40
CA VAL A 107 -10.71 23.93 -6.54
C VAL A 107 -12.10 24.05 -7.17
N PRO A 108 -13.20 23.71 -6.46
CA PRO A 108 -14.54 23.94 -6.98
C PRO A 108 -14.74 25.44 -7.22
N MET A 109 -14.97 25.82 -8.48
CA MET A 109 -15.26 27.22 -8.82
C MET A 109 -16.53 27.68 -8.08
N PRO A 110 -16.51 28.85 -7.42
CA PRO A 110 -17.71 29.38 -6.76
C PRO A 110 -18.86 29.54 -7.76
N ARG A 111 -20.06 29.08 -7.37
CA ARG A 111 -21.31 29.18 -8.16
C ARG A 111 -21.67 30.61 -8.61
N SER A 112 -21.05 31.64 -8.03
CA SER A 112 -21.28 33.05 -8.41
C SER A 112 -20.81 33.34 -9.83
N ALA A 113 -19.67 32.78 -10.27
CA ALA A 113 -19.11 33.06 -11.59
C ALA A 113 -19.91 32.45 -12.76
N ALA A 114 -20.92 31.63 -12.46
CA ALA A 114 -21.78 31.02 -13.47
C ALA A 114 -23.06 31.83 -13.76
N LYS A 115 -23.40 32.82 -12.92
CA LYS A 115 -24.57 33.70 -13.14
C LYS A 115 -24.25 34.98 -13.91
N ASP A 116 -22.98 35.33 -14.05
CA ASP A 116 -22.56 36.62 -14.62
C ASP A 116 -22.35 36.55 -16.14
N ASN A 117 -22.63 35.40 -16.77
CA ASN A 117 -22.48 35.15 -18.21
C ASN A 117 -23.82 34.89 -18.92
N GLU A 118 -24.94 35.19 -18.29
CA GLU A 118 -26.24 35.18 -18.98
C GLU A 118 -26.33 36.50 -19.78
N PRO A 119 -26.34 36.48 -21.12
CA PRO A 119 -26.42 37.70 -21.90
C PRO A 119 -27.76 38.37 -21.64
N ASP A 120 -27.73 39.61 -21.19
CA ASP A 120 -28.89 40.47 -21.05
C ASP A 120 -29.56 40.59 -22.43
N ASN A 121 -30.60 39.79 -22.66
CA ASN A 121 -31.45 39.88 -23.83
C ASN A 121 -32.37 41.08 -23.64
N GLU A 122 -31.82 42.29 -23.80
CA GLU A 122 -32.60 43.50 -23.99
C GLU A 122 -33.25 43.43 -25.37
N GLY A 123 -34.55 43.12 -25.37
CA GLY A 123 -35.38 43.17 -26.56
C GLY A 123 -35.72 44.60 -26.93
N ASP A 124 -35.60 44.89 -28.22
CA ASP A 124 -36.21 46.02 -28.93
C ASP A 124 -36.74 45.51 -30.29
#